data_AF-A0A4R4Y087-F1
#
_entry.id   AF-A0A4R4Y087-F1
#
_cell.length_a   1.000
_cell.length_b   1.000
_cell.length_c   1.000
_cell.angle_alpha   90.00
_cell.angle_beta   90.00
_cell.angle_gamma   90.00
#
_symmetry.space_group_name_H-M   'P 1'
#
loop_
_entity.id
_entity.type
_entity.pdbx_description
1 polymer ?
#
loop_
_entity_poly.entity_id
_entity_poly.type
_entity_poly.pdbx_seq_one_letter_code
_entity_poly.pdbx_strand_id
1 'polypeptide(L)'
;MSDTEIALRGAERSLLLSAAEIVRLRYVHRGGDASLSQTAAGELANFFGAIARGHPALDEGDRKEAIALAHRVIDDDHPEHSRMWPTYRRPGRVTRIVPSGK
;
A
#
# COMPACT_ATOMS: atom_id res chain seq x y z
N MET A 1 26.38 2.58 -9.87
CA MET A 1 25.03 2.35 -10.39
C MET A 1 25.03 2.76 -11.84
N SER A 2 24.56 1.89 -12.73
CA SER A 2 24.44 2.19 -14.16
C SER A 2 23.24 3.10 -14.42
N ASP A 3 23.23 3.83 -15.54
CA ASP A 3 22.12 4.70 -15.95
C ASP A 3 20.79 3.93 -16.01
N THR A 4 20.83 2.65 -16.38
CA THR A 4 19.67 1.76 -16.42
C THR A 4 19.08 1.49 -15.04
N GLU A 5 19.92 1.30 -14.02
CA GLU A 5 19.46 1.10 -12.64
C GLU A 5 18.82 2.37 -12.07
N ILE A 6 19.35 3.54 -12.42
CA ILE A 6 18.78 4.83 -12.02
C ILE A 6 17.42 5.03 -12.68
N ALA A 7 17.30 4.74 -13.98
CA ALA A 7 16.04 4.82 -14.71
C ALA A 7 14.99 3.84 -14.15
N LEU A 8 15.38 2.60 -13.85
CA LEU A 8 14.50 1.60 -13.25
C LEU A 8 13.96 2.07 -11.90
N ARG A 9 14.83 2.57 -11.01
CA ARG A 9 14.39 3.10 -9.70
C ARG A 9 13.47 4.32 -9.84
N GLY A 10 13.69 5.15 -10.85
CA GLY A 10 12.79 6.25 -11.20
C GLY A 10 11.40 5.76 -11.61
N ALA A 11 11.34 4.74 -12.47
CA ALA A 11 10.09 4.13 -12.90
C ALA A 11 9.34 3.42 -11.75
N GLU A 12 10.04 2.64 -10.93
CA GLU A 12 9.49 2.00 -9.72
C GLU A 12 8.89 3.04 -8.77
N ARG A 13 9.60 4.16 -8.57
CA ARG A 13 9.12 5.27 -7.73
C ARG A 13 7.83 5.86 -8.28
N SER A 14 7.77 6.16 -9.58
CA SER A 14 6.57 6.70 -10.22
C SER A 14 5.39 5.75 -10.11
N LEU A 15 5.62 4.45 -10.36
CA LEU A 15 4.61 3.40 -10.23
C LEU A 15 3.97 3.38 -8.83
N LEU A 16 4.81 3.37 -7.79
CA LEU A 16 4.35 3.33 -6.39
C LEU A 16 3.56 4.59 -6.02
N LEU A 17 3.98 5.77 -6.50
CA LEU A 17 3.25 7.01 -6.26
C LEU A 17 1.89 7.03 -6.97
N SER A 18 1.81 6.57 -8.21
CA SER A 18 0.55 6.44 -8.95
C SER A 18 -0.40 5.45 -8.28
N ALA A 19 0.10 4.29 -7.85
CA ALA A 19 -0.72 3.33 -7.10
C ALA A 19 -1.25 3.93 -5.79
N ALA A 20 -0.43 4.68 -5.04
CA ALA A 20 -0.88 5.36 -3.83
C ALA A 20 -2.01 6.36 -4.08
N GLU A 21 -1.94 7.10 -5.18
CA GLU A 21 -3.01 8.03 -5.58
C GLU A 21 -4.30 7.29 -5.94
N ILE A 22 -4.20 6.22 -6.75
CA ILE A 22 -5.34 5.39 -7.11
C ILE A 22 -6.00 4.78 -5.88
N VAL A 23 -5.23 4.28 -4.91
CA VAL A 23 -5.79 3.76 -3.65
C VAL A 23 -6.59 4.85 -2.91
N ARG A 24 -6.06 6.07 -2.82
CA ARG A 24 -6.78 7.19 -2.18
C ARG A 24 -8.06 7.54 -2.92
N LEU A 25 -8.02 7.58 -4.25
CA LEU A 25 -9.19 7.94 -5.05
C LEU A 25 -10.28 6.86 -4.99
N ARG A 26 -9.91 5.58 -5.19
CA ARG A 26 -10.85 4.46 -5.26
C ARG A 26 -11.44 4.10 -3.90
N TYR A 27 -10.59 3.97 -2.87
CA TYR A 27 -11.00 3.35 -1.59
C TYR A 27 -11.14 4.34 -0.43
N VAL A 28 -10.46 5.49 -0.46
CA VAL A 28 -10.62 6.52 0.60
C VAL A 28 -11.77 7.48 0.28
N HIS A 29 -11.84 7.98 -0.96
CA HIS A 29 -12.76 9.08 -1.31
C HIS A 29 -14.08 8.62 -1.92
N ARG A 30 -14.08 7.53 -2.71
CA ARG A 30 -15.29 7.08 -3.42
C ARG A 30 -16.15 6.07 -2.66
N GLY A 31 -15.67 5.50 -1.55
CA GLY A 31 -16.45 4.56 -0.71
C GLY A 31 -17.06 3.38 -1.46
N GLY A 32 -16.61 3.11 -2.68
CA GLY A 32 -17.32 2.29 -3.67
C GLY A 32 -17.02 0.81 -3.61
N ASP A 33 -16.00 0.41 -2.84
CA ASP A 33 -15.62 -0.98 -2.69
C ASP A 33 -15.50 -1.33 -1.21
N ALA A 34 -16.42 -2.19 -0.74
CA ALA A 34 -16.51 -2.64 0.64
C ALA A 34 -15.35 -3.58 1.04
N SER A 35 -14.49 -3.94 0.07
CA SER A 35 -13.31 -4.80 0.28
C SER A 35 -12.22 -4.15 1.14
N LEU A 36 -12.18 -2.80 1.20
CA LEU A 36 -11.20 -2.04 1.98
C LEU A 36 -11.86 -0.96 2.85
N SER A 37 -11.49 -0.92 4.14
CA SER A 37 -11.80 0.26 4.95
C SER A 37 -10.97 1.47 4.49
N GLN A 38 -11.51 2.68 4.59
CA GLN A 38 -10.80 3.93 4.27
C GLN A 38 -9.47 4.05 5.05
N THR A 39 -9.43 3.59 6.30
CA THR A 39 -8.21 3.56 7.12
C THR A 39 -7.16 2.64 6.52
N ALA A 40 -7.54 1.40 6.17
CA ALA A 40 -6.62 0.43 5.56
C ALA A 40 -6.11 0.92 4.19
N ALA A 41 -6.98 1.56 3.40
CA ALA A 41 -6.60 2.23 2.16
C ALA A 41 -5.57 3.34 2.39
N GLY A 42 -5.78 4.17 3.42
CA GLY A 42 -4.84 5.23 3.79
C GLY A 42 -3.48 4.68 4.22
N GLU A 43 -3.46 3.61 5.01
CA GLU A 43 -2.23 2.93 5.43
C GLU A 43 -1.47 2.35 4.24
N LEU A 44 -2.16 1.68 3.31
CA LEU A 44 -1.56 1.13 2.10
C LEU A 44 -0.98 2.22 1.19
N ALA A 45 -1.72 3.32 0.97
CA ALA A 45 -1.22 4.45 0.18
C ALA A 45 0.02 5.10 0.81
N ASN A 46 0.07 5.17 2.15
CA ASN A 46 1.24 5.68 2.87
C ASN A 46 2.42 4.72 2.77
N PHE A 47 2.18 3.42 2.77
CA PHE A 47 3.20 2.38 2.60
C PHE A 47 3.88 2.48 1.23
N PHE A 48 3.13 2.56 0.13
CA PHE A 48 3.69 2.82 -1.21
C PHE A 48 4.53 4.10 -1.24
N GLY A 49 4.01 5.18 -0.64
CA GLY A 49 4.74 6.44 -0.54
C GLY A 49 6.03 6.35 0.28
N ALA A 50 6.11 5.46 1.28
CA ALA A 50 7.31 5.23 2.07
C ALA A 50 8.38 4.46 1.26
N ILE A 51 7.98 3.43 0.51
CA ILE A 51 8.89 2.70 -0.39
C ILE A 51 9.43 3.61 -1.48
N ALA A 52 8.57 4.41 -2.10
CA ALA A 52 8.95 5.39 -3.13
C ALA A 52 9.99 6.41 -2.64
N ARG A 53 10.03 6.69 -1.32
CA ARG A 53 11.00 7.58 -0.67
C ARG A 53 12.26 6.87 -0.17
N GLY A 54 12.35 5.55 -0.31
CA GLY A 54 13.49 4.76 0.15
C GLY A 54 13.52 4.61 1.68
N HIS A 55 12.37 4.39 2.32
CA HIS A 55 12.31 4.25 3.78
C HIS A 55 13.17 3.08 4.28
N PRO A 56 14.11 3.29 5.23
CA PRO A 56 15.16 2.33 5.58
C PRO A 56 14.66 1.07 6.32
N ALA A 57 13.42 1.10 6.83
CA ALA A 57 12.81 -0.03 7.52
C ALA A 57 12.18 -1.09 6.58
N LEU A 58 12.30 -0.91 5.26
CA LEU A 58 11.68 -1.78 4.26
C LEU A 58 12.78 -2.51 3.49
N ASP A 59 12.68 -3.83 3.43
CA ASP A 59 13.70 -4.65 2.76
C ASP A 59 13.43 -4.81 1.25
N GLU A 60 14.32 -5.53 0.57
CA GLU A 60 14.21 -5.84 -0.85
C GLU A 60 12.94 -6.65 -1.18
N GLY A 61 12.53 -7.53 -0.27
CA GLY A 61 11.31 -8.33 -0.39
C GLY A 61 10.07 -7.45 -0.31
N ASP A 62 10.04 -6.53 0.65
CA ASP A 62 8.97 -5.55 0.79
C ASP A 62 8.82 -4.69 -0.46
N ARG A 63 9.95 -4.25 -1.04
CA ARG A 63 9.90 -3.46 -2.28
C ARG A 63 9.32 -4.26 -3.44
N LYS A 64 9.73 -5.51 -3.62
CA LYS A 64 9.26 -6.36 -4.73
C LYS A 64 7.76 -6.65 -4.64
N GLU A 65 7.28 -7.01 -3.44
CA GLU A 65 5.86 -7.28 -3.24
C GLU A 65 5.03 -5.99 -3.40
N ALA A 66 5.56 -4.83 -3.00
CA ALA A 66 4.87 -3.56 -3.21
C ALA A 66 4.80 -3.16 -4.70
N ILE A 67 5.85 -3.41 -5.48
CA ILE A 67 5.82 -3.19 -6.94
C ILE A 67 4.76 -4.10 -7.58
N ALA A 68 4.74 -5.38 -7.20
CA ALA A 68 3.74 -6.33 -7.70
C ALA A 68 2.31 -5.90 -7.33
N LEU A 69 2.08 -5.45 -6.10
CA LEU A 69 0.78 -4.94 -5.68
C LEU A 69 0.42 -3.63 -6.39
N ALA A 70 1.38 -2.74 -6.63
CA ALA A 70 1.13 -1.48 -7.34
C ALA A 70 0.61 -1.73 -8.77
N HIS A 71 1.17 -2.72 -9.47
CA HIS A 71 0.65 -3.17 -10.76
C HIS A 71 -0.80 -3.64 -10.66
N ARG A 72 -1.11 -4.56 -9.74
CA ARG A 72 -2.49 -5.05 -9.53
C ARG A 72 -3.48 -3.93 -9.22
N VAL A 73 -3.10 -2.96 -8.40
CA VAL A 73 -3.93 -1.80 -8.07
C VAL A 73 -4.23 -0.95 -9.31
N ILE A 74 -3.20 -0.65 -10.11
CA ILE A 74 -3.34 0.17 -11.31
C ILE A 74 -4.24 -0.55 -12.32
N ASP A 75 -3.95 -1.82 -12.55
CA ASP A 75 -4.61 -2.67 -13.53
C ASP A 75 -6.00 -3.14 -13.09
N ASP A 76 -6.36 -2.89 -11.81
CA ASP A 76 -7.60 -3.40 -11.18
C ASP A 76 -7.69 -4.94 -11.21
N ASP A 77 -6.54 -5.61 -11.21
CA ASP A 77 -6.39 -7.07 -11.32
C ASP A 77 -6.24 -7.70 -9.92
N HIS A 78 -7.37 -7.96 -9.27
CA HIS A 78 -7.47 -8.66 -7.99
C HIS A 78 -6.36 -8.31 -6.99
N PRO A 79 -6.25 -7.02 -6.61
CA PRO A 79 -5.21 -6.58 -5.69
C PRO A 79 -5.22 -7.35 -4.37
N GLU A 80 -6.37 -7.90 -3.97
CA GLU A 80 -6.58 -8.79 -2.82
C GLU A 80 -5.80 -10.09 -2.79
N HIS A 81 -5.21 -10.52 -3.90
CA HIS A 81 -4.31 -11.66 -3.91
C HIS A 81 -2.88 -11.34 -3.45
N SER A 82 -2.53 -10.06 -3.26
CA SER A 82 -1.24 -9.69 -2.67
C SER A 82 -1.22 -9.96 -1.17
N ARG A 83 -0.06 -10.39 -0.68
CA ARG A 83 0.19 -10.51 0.77
C ARG A 83 0.24 -9.15 1.47
N MET A 84 0.43 -8.07 0.70
CA MET A 84 0.42 -6.68 1.16
C MET A 84 -0.94 -6.01 1.03
N TRP A 85 -1.90 -6.61 0.31
CA TRP A 85 -3.29 -6.15 0.36
C TRP A 85 -3.85 -6.40 1.76
N PRO A 86 -4.71 -5.53 2.31
CA PRO A 86 -4.85 -5.43 3.75
C PRO A 86 -5.59 -6.62 4.35
N THR A 87 -4.80 -7.65 4.63
CA THR A 87 -4.80 -8.47 5.85
C THR A 87 -3.60 -8.13 6.74
N TYR A 88 -2.74 -7.16 6.36
CA TYR A 88 -1.65 -6.68 7.19
C TYR A 88 -2.18 -5.82 8.36
N ARG A 89 -2.80 -6.50 9.32
CA ARG A 89 -2.84 -6.03 10.71
C ARG A 89 -1.39 -5.92 11.15
N ARG A 90 -0.89 -4.71 11.42
CA ARG A 90 0.29 -4.58 12.29
C ARG A 90 0.03 -5.45 13.54
N PRO A 91 0.88 -6.43 13.88
CA PRO A 91 0.80 -7.08 15.17
C PRO A 91 1.22 -6.02 16.20
N GLY A 92 0.26 -5.35 16.83
CA GLY A 92 0.58 -4.35 17.85
C GLY A 92 -0.49 -3.33 18.23
N ARG A 93 -1.61 -3.21 17.52
CA ARG A 93 -2.74 -2.38 18.03
C ARG A 93 -3.78 -3.27 18.70
N VAL A 94 -3.55 -3.54 19.98
CA VAL A 94 -4.57 -4.11 20.88
C VAL A 94 -5.74 -3.13 20.96
N THR A 95 -6.82 -3.40 20.23
CA THR A 95 -8.14 -2.88 20.58
C THR A 95 -8.58 -3.55 21.87
N ARG A 96 -8.37 -2.90 23.01
CA ARG A 96 -9.16 -3.21 24.20
C ARG A 96 -10.44 -2.40 24.12
N ILE A 97 -11.46 -3.01 23.54
CA ILE A 97 -12.85 -2.63 23.76
C ILE A 97 -13.13 -2.95 25.24
N VAL A 98 -13.55 -1.95 26.01
CA VAL A 98 -14.33 -2.17 27.22
C VAL A 98 -15.61 -1.35 27.06
N PRO A 99 -16.79 -1.98 27.00
CA PRO A 99 -18.04 -1.27 27.16
C PRO A 99 -18.27 -1.14 28.67
N SER A 100 -18.22 0.09 29.20
CA SER A 100 -18.80 0.35 30.52
C SER A 100 -20.02 1.24 30.33
N GLY A 101 -21.15 0.57 30.09
CA GLY A 101 -22.45 1.09 30.49
C GLY A 101 -22.76 0.58 31.89
N LYS A 102 -22.83 1.49 32.85
CA LYS A 102 -24.01 1.72 33.70
C LYS A 102 -23.80 3.00 34.50
#